data_AF-A0A7J4LVN8-F1
#
_entry.id   AF-A0A7J4LVN8-F1
#
_cell.length_a   1.000
_cell.length_b   1.000
_cell.length_c   1.000
_cell.angle_alpha   90.00
_cell.angle_beta   90.00
_cell.angle_gamma   90.00
#
_symmetry.space_group_name_H-M   'P 1'
#
loop_
_entity.id
_entity.type
_entity.pdbx_description
1 polymer ?
#
loop_
_entity_poly.entity_id
_entity_poly.type
_entity_poly.pdbx_seq_one_letter_code
_entity_poly.pdbx_strand_id
1 'polypeptide(L)' 'MRKWGKLPKNHTERFEILKQRYHAIYHELDKMFPVYRKSYRDEILKEELEQVEHGFAAILAECEKKIGKILAA' A
#
# COMPACT_ATOMS: atom_id res chain seq x y z
N MET A 1 -4.99 -8.75 -24.91
CA MET A 1 -4.74 -7.65 -23.95
C MET A 1 -5.87 -7.51 -22.89
N ARG A 2 -6.37 -8.59 -22.27
CA ARG A 2 -7.55 -8.57 -21.38
C ARG A 2 -7.35 -9.44 -20.13
N LYS A 3 -6.70 -8.94 -19.07
CA LYS A 3 -6.86 -9.56 -17.72
C LYS A 3 -7.46 -8.61 -16.67
N TRP A 4 -7.44 -7.29 -16.89
CA TRP A 4 -8.01 -6.29 -15.97
C TRP A 4 -8.63 -5.08 -16.68
N GLY A 5 -9.14 -5.23 -17.91
CA GLY A 5 -9.59 -4.15 -18.81
C GLY A 5 -10.81 -3.34 -18.36
N LYS A 6 -11.02 -3.17 -17.05
CA LYS A 6 -11.99 -2.27 -16.42
C LYS A 6 -11.25 -1.44 -15.37
N LEU A 7 -11.48 -0.12 -15.40
CA LEU A 7 -11.08 0.77 -14.33
C LEU A 7 -11.76 0.32 -13.03
N PRO A 8 -11.02 0.22 -11.91
CA PRO A 8 -11.63 -0.10 -10.63
C PRO A 8 -12.61 0.99 -10.25
N LYS A 9 -13.85 0.59 -9.95
CA LYS A 9 -14.98 1.49 -9.73
C LYS A 9 -14.92 2.21 -8.40
N ASN A 10 -14.22 1.63 -7.43
CA ASN A 10 -14.17 2.12 -6.05
C ASN A 10 -12.84 1.72 -5.38
N HIS A 11 -12.65 2.20 -4.15
CA HIS A 11 -11.46 1.90 -3.34
C HIS A 11 -11.29 0.41 -3.05
N THR A 12 -12.38 -0.33 -2.82
CA THR A 12 -12.34 -1.78 -2.55
C THR A 12 -11.73 -2.54 -3.73
N GLU A 13 -12.18 -2.26 -4.95
CA GLU A 13 -11.63 -2.90 -6.16
C GLU A 13 -10.14 -2.56 -6.36
N ARG A 14 -9.71 -1.34 -5.99
CA ARG A 14 -8.28 -0.94 -6.04
C ARG A 14 -7.45 -1.75 -5.04
N PHE A 15 -7.94 -1.91 -3.80
CA PHE A 15 -7.26 -2.67 -2.75
C PHE A 15 -7.18 -4.17 -3.09
N GLU A 16 -8.21 -4.73 -3.72
CA GLU A 16 -8.20 -6.13 -4.13
C GLU A 16 -7.15 -6.41 -5.22
N ILE A 17 -6.98 -5.49 -6.18
CA ILE A 17 -5.89 -5.58 -7.18
C ILE A 17 -4.52 -5.51 -6.50
N LEU A 18 -4.35 -4.59 -5.54
CA LEU A 18 -3.10 -4.46 -4.77
C LEU A 18 -2.80 -5.76 -3.99
N LYS A 19 -3.81 -6.34 -3.33
CA LYS A 19 -3.69 -7.61 -2.59
C LYS A 19 -3.21 -8.76 -3.47
N GLN A 20 -3.76 -8.86 -4.69
CA GLN A 20 -3.46 -9.95 -5.60
C GLN A 20 -2.10 -9.82 -6.29
N ARG A 21 -1.62 -8.60 -6.56
CA ARG A 21 -0.38 -8.38 -7.34
C ARG A 21 0.82 -7.91 -6.53
N TYR A 22 0.57 -7.26 -5.41
CA TYR A 22 1.56 -6.61 -4.59
C TYR A 22 1.30 -6.94 -3.12
N HIS A 23 1.18 -8.23 -2.81
CA HIS A 23 0.77 -8.72 -1.48
C HIS A 23 1.53 -8.07 -0.31
N ALA A 24 2.85 -7.95 -0.41
CA ALA A 24 3.68 -7.30 0.60
C ALA A 24 3.36 -5.81 0.77
N ILE A 25 3.22 -5.07 -0.34
CA ILE A 25 2.85 -3.64 -0.30
C ILE A 25 1.43 -3.47 0.24
N TYR A 26 0.49 -4.32 -0.19
CA TYR A 26 -0.88 -4.33 0.32
C TYR A 26 -0.92 -4.55 1.84
N HIS A 27 -0.13 -5.49 2.34
CA HIS A 27 -0.10 -5.81 3.77
C HIS A 27 0.34 -4.59 4.61
N GLU A 28 1.36 -3.84 4.17
CA GLU A 28 1.78 -2.63 4.87
C GLU A 28 0.76 -1.49 4.73
N LEU A 29 0.16 -1.32 3.54
CA LEU A 29 -0.91 -0.33 3.34
C LEU A 29 -2.12 -0.61 4.24
N ASP A 30 -2.52 -1.87 4.38
CA ASP A 30 -3.68 -2.26 5.19
C ASP A 30 -3.47 -1.93 6.68
N LYS A 31 -2.24 -2.08 7.20
CA LYS A 31 -1.89 -1.67 8.58
C LYS A 31 -1.99 -0.16 8.81
N MET A 32 -1.61 0.64 7.82
CA MET A 32 -1.63 2.10 7.90
C MET A 32 -3.02 2.70 7.62
N PHE A 33 -3.89 1.95 6.94
CA PHE A 33 -5.19 2.44 6.51
C PHE A 33 -6.10 2.92 7.66
N PRO A 34 -6.15 2.28 8.84
CA PRO A 34 -6.89 2.79 9.99
C PRO A 34 -6.42 4.17 10.44
N VAL A 35 -5.10 4.40 10.51
CA VAL A 35 -4.50 5.70 10.89
C VAL A 35 -4.88 6.77 9.87
N TYR A 36 -4.79 6.45 8.58
CA TYR A 36 -5.26 7.33 7.51
C TYR A 36 -6.75 7.65 7.61
N ARG A 37 -7.61 6.67 7.94
CA ARG A 37 -9.04 6.94 8.11
C ARG A 37 -9.34 7.79 9.33
N LYS A 38 -8.58 7.59 10.41
CA LYS A 38 -8.70 8.37 11.65
C LYS A 38 -8.37 9.85 11.41
N SER A 39 -7.36 10.15 10.59
CA SER A 39 -6.91 11.54 10.35
C SER A 39 -7.96 12.45 9.71
N TYR A 40 -9.03 11.90 9.15
CA TYR A 40 -10.16 12.68 8.65
C TYR A 40 -11.05 13.29 9.74
N ARG A 41 -10.96 12.78 10.97
CA ARG A 41 -11.88 13.13 12.06
C ARG A 41 -11.18 13.52 13.35
N ASP A 42 -10.03 12.91 13.61
CA ASP A 42 -9.31 13.05 14.87
C ASP A 42 -7.85 13.46 14.62
N GLU A 43 -7.22 14.03 15.65
CA GLU A 43 -5.78 14.24 15.68
C GLU A 43 -5.02 12.90 15.71
N ILE A 44 -3.85 12.89 15.08
CA ILE A 44 -2.98 11.73 14.98
C ILE A 44 -1.93 11.79 16.09
N LEU A 45 -1.81 10.68 16.82
CA LEU A 45 -0.81 10.54 17.88
C LEU A 45 0.57 10.30 17.27
N LYS A 46 1.62 10.63 18.03
CA LYS A 46 3.01 10.46 17.59
C LYS A 46 3.31 9.00 17.23
N GLU A 47 2.81 8.06 18.03
CA GLU A 47 3.02 6.62 17.84
C GLU A 47 2.33 6.11 16.58
N GLU A 48 1.16 6.67 16.24
CA GLU A 48 0.44 6.34 15.01
C GLU A 48 1.18 6.89 13.78
N LEU A 49 1.82 8.06 13.91
CA LEU A 49 2.66 8.62 12.86
C LEU A 49 3.92 7.77 12.64
N GLU A 50 4.59 7.34 13.72
CA GLU A 50 5.75 6.43 13.65
C GLU A 50 5.38 5.10 12.98
N GLN A 51 4.19 4.57 13.24
CA GLN A 51 3.69 3.37 12.55
C GLN A 51 3.56 3.59 11.04
N VAL A 52 3.09 4.76 10.61
CA VAL A 52 2.97 5.12 9.19
C VAL A 52 4.35 5.29 8.56
N GLU A 53 5.30 5.92 9.25
CA GLU A 53 6.68 6.08 8.77
C GLU A 53 7.37 4.72 8.55
N HIS A 54 7.24 3.79 9.50
CA HIS A 54 7.75 2.43 9.35
C HIS A 54 7.11 1.69 8.16
N GLY A 55 5.80 1.85 7.98
CA GLY A 55 5.09 1.26 6.84
C GLY A 55 5.58 1.82 5.50
N PHE A 56 5.84 3.13 5.41
CA PHE A 56 6.43 3.73 4.20
C PHE A 56 7.83 3.18 3.90
N ALA A 57 8.69 3.06 4.90
CA ALA A 57 10.02 2.48 4.72
C ALA A 57 9.95 1.04 4.19
N ALA A 58 9.03 0.22 4.72
CA ALA A 58 8.82 -1.15 4.24
C ALA A 58 8.31 -1.21 2.80
N ILE A 59 7.39 -0.32 2.41
CA ILE A 59 6.91 -0.22 1.02
C ILE A 59 8.03 0.20 0.08
N LEU A 60 8.87 1.16 0.47
CA LEU A 60 10.00 1.60 -0.34
C LEU A 60 10.99 0.46 -0.59
N ALA A 61 11.37 -0.27 0.46
CA ALA A 61 12.26 -1.42 0.35
C ALA A 61 11.72 -2.51 -0.60
N GLU A 62 10.42 -2.80 -0.55
CA GLU A 62 9.80 -3.76 -1.47
C GLU A 62 9.77 -3.24 -2.92
N CYS A 63 9.57 -1.93 -3.12
CA CYS A 63 9.67 -1.30 -4.43
C CYS A 63 11.08 -1.41 -5.00
N GLU A 64 12.11 -1.07 -4.22
CA GLU A 64 13.52 -1.17 -4.61
C GLU A 64 13.87 -2.61 -5.00
N LYS A 65 13.46 -3.60 -4.21
CA LYS A 65 13.65 -5.02 -4.50
C LYS A 65 12.99 -5.44 -5.81
N LYS A 66 11.77 -4.97 -6.09
CA LYS A 66 11.07 -5.26 -7.36
C LYS A 66 11.76 -4.60 -8.55
N ILE A 67 12.17 -3.34 -8.42
CA ILE A 67 12.90 -2.61 -9.47
C ILE A 67 14.23 -3.31 -9.76
N GLY A 68 15.00 -3.67 -8.74
CA GLY A 68 16.26 -4.41 -8.90
C GLY A 68 16.08 -5.72 -9.67
N LYS A 69 15.00 -6.47 -9.40
CA LYS A 69 14.66 -7.69 -10.16
C LYS A 69 14.32 -7.42 -11.63
N ILE A 70 13.71 -6.27 -11.93
CA ILE A 70 13.38 -5.88 -13.31
C ILE A 70 14.64 -5.47 -14.06
N LEU A 71 15.52 -4.70 -13.42
CA LEU A 71 16.77 -4.22 -14.03
C LEU A 71 17.82 -5.32 -14.19
N ALA A 72 17.74 -6.40 -13.40
CA ALA A 72 18.63 -7.55 -13.49
C ALA A 72 18.12 -8.68 -14.43
N ALA A 73 16.94 -8.51 -15.04
CA ALA A 73 16.32 -9.46 -15.97
C ALA A 73 16.45 -8.99 -17.42
#